data_AF-A0A7C3FGW4-F1
#
_entry.id   AF-A0A7C3FGW4-F1
#
_cell.length_a   1.000
_cell.length_b   1.000
_cell.length_c   1.000
_cell.angle_alpha   90.00
_cell.angle_beta   90.00
_cell.angle_gamma   90.00
#
_symmetry.space_group_name_H-M   'P 1'
#
loop_
_entity.id
_entity.type
_entity.pdbx_description
1 polymer ?
#
loop_
_entity_poly.entity_id
_entity_poly.type
_entity_poly.pdbx_seq_one_letter_code
_entity_poly.pdbx_strand_id
1 'polypeptide(L)'
;MVVVIAILMAVVAMTITAWPIIQGRRERRAEGQGDDITLDELLARRESLLTAIKDLEFDRAVGKIEEEDFQALNAQLRTEAIEVLKQIDQRMGVSPSKAVPRRRRRKAARRRERPPIDRELEAQVEAEITALRRRPATEAQRLCSQCGATLDPDDRFCGQCGAPVAVS
;
A
#
# COMPACT_ATOMS: atom_id res chain seq x y z
N MET A 1 -11.43 -65.41 22.24
CA MET A 1 -11.55 -64.04 22.81
C MET A 1 -10.46 -63.09 22.33
N VAL A 2 -9.17 -63.44 22.43
CA VAL A 2 -8.06 -62.51 22.06
C VAL A 2 -8.15 -62.00 20.61
N VAL A 3 -8.44 -62.88 19.65
CA VAL A 3 -8.59 -62.50 18.23
C VAL A 3 -9.74 -61.50 18.00
N VAL A 4 -10.85 -61.68 18.71
CA VAL A 4 -12.02 -60.79 18.62
C VAL A 4 -11.70 -59.40 19.18
N ILE A 5 -10.97 -59.35 20.30
CA ILE A 5 -10.53 -58.10 20.92
C ILE A 5 -9.55 -57.35 20.00
N ALA A 6 -8.62 -58.07 19.36
CA ALA A 6 -7.67 -57.48 18.42
C ALA A 6 -8.36 -56.86 17.19
N ILE A 7 -9.37 -57.54 16.62
CA ILE A 7 -10.15 -57.01 15.49
C ILE A 7 -10.93 -55.76 15.91
N LEU A 8 -11.56 -55.78 17.09
CA LEU A 8 -12.30 -54.61 17.61
C LEU A 8 -11.38 -53.39 17.80
N MET A 9 -10.19 -53.57 18.37
CA MET A 9 -9.24 -52.48 18.53
C MET A 9 -8.73 -51.94 17.19
N ALA A 10 -8.49 -52.80 16.21
CA ALA A 10 -8.08 -52.38 14.87
C ALA A 10 -9.16 -51.55 14.18
N VAL A 11 -10.43 -51.96 14.28
CA VAL A 11 -11.57 -51.19 13.74
C VAL A 11 -11.70 -49.84 14.42
N VAL A 12 -11.58 -49.78 15.75
CA VAL A 12 -11.65 -48.52 16.51
C VAL A 12 -10.49 -47.59 16.17
N ALA A 13 -9.27 -48.11 16.04
CA ALA A 13 -8.13 -47.31 15.62
C ALA A 13 -8.35 -46.76 14.20
N MET A 14 -8.82 -47.62 13.29
CA MET A 14 -9.09 -47.25 11.89
C MET A 14 -10.19 -46.19 11.79
N THR A 15 -11.26 -46.29 12.59
CA THR A 15 -12.29 -45.26 12.65
C THR A 15 -11.75 -43.96 13.23
N ILE A 16 -11.00 -43.98 14.34
CA ILE A 16 -10.39 -42.77 14.93
C ILE A 16 -9.45 -42.08 13.94
N THR A 17 -8.68 -42.82 13.15
CA THR A 17 -7.76 -42.24 12.15
C THR A 17 -8.47 -41.79 10.87
N ALA A 18 -9.54 -42.49 10.44
CA ALA A 18 -10.29 -42.15 9.23
C ALA A 18 -11.29 -41.01 9.45
N TRP A 19 -11.81 -40.87 10.68
CA TRP A 19 -12.76 -39.82 11.08
C TRP A 19 -12.26 -38.39 10.84
N PRO A 20 -11.02 -37.98 11.20
CA PRO A 20 -10.51 -36.63 10.94
C PRO A 20 -10.36 -36.35 9.43
N ILE A 21 -10.06 -37.36 8.61
CA ILE A 21 -9.99 -37.23 7.15
C ILE A 21 -11.38 -37.05 6.53
N ILE A 22 -12.39 -37.73 7.07
CA ILE A 22 -13.77 -37.64 6.60
C ILE A 22 -14.44 -36.35 7.11
N GLN A 23 -14.16 -35.91 8.35
CA GLN A 23 -14.64 -34.63 8.89
C GLN A 23 -14.00 -33.43 8.20
N GLY A 24 -12.69 -33.45 7.97
CA GLY A 24 -12.01 -32.42 7.17
C GLY A 24 -12.48 -32.35 5.72
N ARG A 25 -13.19 -33.39 5.22
CA ARG A 25 -13.87 -33.40 3.92
C ARG A 25 -15.35 -33.02 4.02
N ARG A 26 -16.00 -33.22 5.17
CA ARG A 26 -17.42 -32.88 5.41
C ARG A 26 -17.61 -31.39 5.67
N GLU A 27 -16.72 -30.74 6.41
CA GLU A 27 -16.74 -29.28 6.60
C GLU A 27 -16.53 -28.57 5.25
N ARG A 28 -15.52 -28.99 4.48
CA ARG A 28 -15.30 -28.49 3.10
C ARG A 28 -16.44 -28.76 2.12
N ARG A 29 -17.24 -29.83 2.33
CA ARG A 29 -18.39 -30.16 1.47
C ARG A 29 -19.68 -29.47 1.91
N ALA A 30 -19.81 -29.13 3.19
CA ALA A 30 -20.91 -28.31 3.69
C ALA A 30 -20.77 -26.84 3.26
N GLU A 31 -19.53 -26.36 3.05
CA GLU A 31 -19.23 -25.02 2.52
C GLU A 31 -19.01 -24.96 1.00
N GLY A 32 -18.89 -26.10 0.31
CA GLY A 32 -18.31 -26.17 -1.04
C GLY A 32 -19.19 -26.76 -2.14
N GLN A 33 -20.49 -26.42 -2.18
CA GLN A 33 -21.36 -26.77 -3.32
C GLN A 33 -22.13 -25.54 -3.81
N GLY A 34 -21.39 -24.56 -4.30
CA GLY A 34 -21.84 -23.47 -5.14
C GLY A 34 -20.61 -22.93 -5.89
N ASP A 35 -20.78 -22.57 -7.16
CA ASP A 35 -19.76 -22.01 -8.07
C ASP A 35 -19.16 -20.66 -7.56
N ASP A 36 -18.51 -20.69 -6.40
CA ASP A 36 -18.00 -19.50 -5.73
C ASP A 36 -16.48 -19.61 -5.56
N ILE A 37 -15.74 -18.89 -6.40
CA ILE A 37 -14.30 -18.64 -6.25
C ILE A 37 -14.04 -18.25 -4.80
N THR A 38 -13.25 -19.04 -4.07
CA THR A 38 -13.08 -18.82 -2.63
C THR A 38 -12.40 -17.48 -2.35
N LEU A 39 -12.72 -16.84 -1.21
CA LEU A 39 -12.06 -15.59 -0.81
C LEU A 39 -10.54 -15.77 -0.73
N ASP A 40 -10.08 -16.93 -0.25
CA ASP A 40 -8.67 -17.30 -0.17
C ASP A 40 -8.00 -17.34 -1.55
N GLU A 41 -8.70 -17.86 -2.56
CA GLU A 41 -8.19 -17.89 -3.94
C GLU A 41 -8.05 -16.48 -4.53
N LEU A 42 -9.00 -15.58 -4.25
CA LEU A 42 -8.89 -14.17 -4.65
C LEU A 42 -7.72 -13.47 -3.93
N LEU A 43 -7.52 -13.75 -2.63
CA LEU A 43 -6.41 -13.20 -1.86
C LEU A 43 -5.06 -13.69 -2.40
N ALA A 44 -4.94 -14.98 -2.72
CA ALA A 44 -3.76 -15.54 -3.36
C ALA A 44 -3.51 -14.91 -4.74
N ARG A 45 -4.56 -14.72 -5.54
CA ARG A 45 -4.45 -14.04 -6.85
C ARG A 45 -3.96 -12.61 -6.69
N ARG A 46 -4.49 -11.86 -5.73
CA ARG A 46 -4.02 -10.50 -5.39
C ARG A 46 -2.52 -10.51 -5.07
N GLU A 47 -2.07 -11.41 -4.20
CA GLU A 47 -0.66 -11.49 -3.81
C GLU A 47 0.25 -11.79 -5.00
N SER A 48 -0.18 -12.70 -5.88
CA SER A 48 0.56 -13.01 -7.11
C SER A 48 0.70 -11.80 -8.05
N LEU A 49 -0.37 -11.02 -8.25
CA LEU A 49 -0.35 -9.84 -9.11
C LEU A 49 0.52 -8.72 -8.54
N LEU A 50 0.45 -8.50 -7.22
CA LEU A 50 1.28 -7.50 -6.55
C LEU A 50 2.75 -7.86 -6.58
N THR A 51 3.07 -9.15 -6.50
CA THR A 51 4.45 -9.65 -6.64
C THR A 51 4.94 -9.46 -8.07
N ALA A 52 4.13 -9.82 -9.07
CA ALA A 52 4.47 -9.60 -10.48
C ALA A 52 4.74 -8.13 -10.82
N ILE A 53 3.96 -7.19 -10.26
CA ILE A 53 4.21 -5.75 -10.45
C ILE A 53 5.55 -5.33 -9.83
N LYS A 54 5.88 -5.83 -8.64
CA LYS A 54 7.16 -5.51 -7.98
C LYS A 54 8.34 -6.08 -8.75
N ASP A 55 8.23 -7.30 -9.23
CA ASP A 55 9.28 -7.95 -10.02
C ASP A 55 9.48 -7.20 -11.35
N LEU A 56 8.40 -6.75 -11.99
CA LEU A 56 8.46 -5.93 -13.20
C LEU A 56 9.13 -4.57 -12.93
N GLU A 57 8.81 -3.91 -11.81
CA GLU A 57 9.45 -2.66 -11.39
C GLU A 57 10.95 -2.84 -11.10
N PHE A 58 11.32 -3.99 -10.53
CA PHE A 58 12.70 -4.37 -10.30
C PHE A 58 13.44 -4.65 -11.60
N ASP A 59 12.86 -5.40 -12.53
CA ASP A 59 13.48 -5.70 -13.81
C ASP A 59 13.75 -4.43 -14.63
N ARG A 60 12.84 -3.44 -14.58
CA ARG A 60 13.09 -2.11 -15.13
C ARG A 60 14.24 -1.41 -14.42
N ALA A 61 14.27 -1.41 -13.08
CA ALA A 61 15.32 -0.76 -12.31
C ALA A 61 16.72 -1.35 -12.58
N VAL A 62 16.79 -2.64 -12.91
CA VAL A 62 18.03 -3.34 -13.31
C VAL A 62 18.31 -3.21 -14.82
N GLY A 63 17.41 -2.59 -15.58
CA GLY A 63 17.58 -2.34 -17.02
C GLY A 63 17.37 -3.58 -17.90
N LYS A 64 16.66 -4.61 -17.42
CA LYS A 64 16.35 -5.82 -18.19
C LYS A 64 15.23 -5.62 -19.22
N ILE A 65 14.40 -4.60 -19.03
CA ILE A 65 13.24 -4.31 -19.88
C ILE A 65 13.23 -2.83 -20.26
N GLU A 66 12.76 -2.53 -21.47
CA GLU A 66 12.62 -1.17 -21.97
C GLU A 66 11.41 -0.46 -21.33
N GLU A 67 11.45 0.88 -21.33
CA GLU A 67 10.40 1.69 -20.68
C GLU A 67 9.04 1.52 -21.37
N GLU A 68 8.99 1.41 -22.70
CA GLU A 68 7.74 1.17 -23.45
C GLU A 68 7.05 -0.13 -22.99
N ASP A 69 7.81 -1.23 -22.93
CA ASP A 69 7.30 -2.55 -22.53
C ASP A 69 6.87 -2.54 -21.05
N PHE A 70 7.67 -1.94 -20.19
CA PHE A 70 7.32 -1.77 -18.78
C PHE A 70 5.96 -1.07 -18.62
N GLN A 71 5.74 0.03 -19.34
CA GLN A 71 4.49 0.79 -19.24
C GLN A 71 3.28 -0.04 -19.68
N ALA A 72 3.42 -0.78 -20.79
CA ALA A 72 2.36 -1.65 -21.30
C ALA A 72 2.00 -2.78 -20.31
N LEU A 73 3.00 -3.54 -19.86
CA LEU A 73 2.81 -4.66 -18.92
C LEU A 73 2.30 -4.20 -17.55
N ASN A 74 2.84 -3.10 -17.02
CA ASN A 74 2.43 -2.56 -15.73
C ASN A 74 0.98 -2.05 -15.77
N ALA A 75 0.55 -1.42 -16.86
CA ALA A 75 -0.84 -1.00 -17.04
C ALA A 75 -1.81 -2.19 -17.05
N GLN A 76 -1.45 -3.29 -17.70
CA GLN A 76 -2.25 -4.51 -17.74
C GLN A 76 -2.36 -5.15 -16.34
N LEU A 77 -1.23 -5.40 -15.68
CA LEU A 77 -1.20 -6.01 -14.34
C LEU A 77 -1.96 -5.18 -13.30
N ARG A 78 -1.86 -3.85 -13.37
CA ARG A 78 -2.62 -2.96 -12.48
C ARG A 78 -4.12 -3.05 -12.74
N THR A 79 -4.54 -3.15 -13.99
CA THR A 79 -5.96 -3.35 -14.34
C THR A 79 -6.50 -4.65 -13.74
N GLU A 80 -5.74 -5.75 -13.88
CA GLU A 80 -6.10 -7.03 -13.27
C GLU A 80 -6.17 -6.97 -11.74
N ALA A 81 -5.17 -6.34 -11.11
CA ALA A 81 -5.12 -6.20 -9.65
C ALA A 81 -6.32 -5.42 -9.10
N ILE A 82 -6.75 -4.37 -9.80
CA ILE A 82 -7.93 -3.57 -9.43
C ILE A 82 -9.21 -4.43 -9.49
N GLU A 83 -9.37 -5.24 -10.52
CA GLU A 83 -10.58 -6.08 -10.65
C GLU A 83 -10.62 -7.16 -9.56
N VAL A 84 -9.50 -7.80 -9.24
CA VAL A 84 -9.42 -8.77 -8.13
C VAL A 84 -9.73 -8.11 -6.80
N LEU A 85 -9.16 -6.93 -6.52
CA LEU A 85 -9.46 -6.18 -5.29
C LEU A 85 -10.95 -5.82 -5.17
N LYS A 86 -11.59 -5.45 -6.28
CA LYS A 86 -13.02 -5.15 -6.33
C LYS A 86 -13.88 -6.39 -6.06
N GLN A 87 -13.47 -7.58 -6.50
CA GLN A 87 -14.14 -8.84 -6.20
C GLN A 87 -14.00 -9.20 -4.71
N ILE A 88 -12.81 -9.00 -4.14
CA ILE A 88 -12.55 -9.17 -2.70
C ILE A 88 -13.44 -8.24 -1.88
N ASP A 89 -13.49 -6.95 -2.22
CA ASP A 89 -14.31 -5.94 -1.55
C ASP A 89 -15.80 -6.31 -1.55
N GLN A 90 -16.31 -6.78 -2.69
CA GLN A 90 -17.70 -7.26 -2.82
C GLN A 90 -17.99 -8.45 -1.90
N ARG A 91 -17.07 -9.42 -1.82
CA ARG A 91 -17.23 -10.62 -0.98
C ARG A 91 -17.07 -10.34 0.50
N MET A 92 -16.14 -9.47 0.88
CA MET A 92 -15.96 -9.06 2.29
C MET A 92 -17.10 -8.15 2.77
N GLY A 93 -18.02 -7.74 1.90
CA GLY A 93 -19.05 -6.74 2.23
C GLY A 93 -18.44 -5.38 2.58
N VAL A 94 -17.14 -5.22 2.37
CA VAL A 94 -16.43 -3.95 2.44
C VAL A 94 -16.78 -3.24 1.15
N SER A 95 -18.01 -2.72 1.08
CA SER A 95 -18.33 -1.76 0.04
C SER A 95 -17.30 -0.64 0.20
N PRO A 96 -16.41 -0.40 -0.78
CA PRO A 96 -15.77 0.89 -0.85
C PRO A 96 -16.95 1.82 -1.03
N SER A 97 -17.36 2.41 0.09
CA SER A 97 -18.51 3.31 0.17
C SER A 97 -18.49 4.15 -1.09
N LYS A 98 -19.66 4.40 -1.67
CA LYS A 98 -19.91 5.42 -2.70
C LYS A 98 -19.52 6.83 -2.18
N ALA A 99 -18.28 6.98 -1.73
CA ALA A 99 -17.64 8.08 -1.03
C ALA A 99 -16.48 8.67 -1.85
N VAL A 100 -16.20 8.09 -3.04
CA VAL A 100 -15.36 8.73 -4.07
C VAL A 100 -16.20 9.51 -5.12
N PRO A 101 -17.35 10.12 -4.73
CA PRO A 101 -17.69 11.42 -5.31
C PRO A 101 -17.85 12.52 -4.25
N ARG A 102 -17.95 12.18 -2.95
CA ARG A 102 -18.22 13.16 -1.89
C ARG A 102 -16.98 13.97 -1.50
N ARG A 103 -15.76 13.40 -1.57
CA ARG A 103 -14.51 14.14 -1.28
C ARG A 103 -14.17 15.19 -2.36
N ARG A 104 -14.52 14.98 -3.62
CA ARG A 104 -14.37 16.01 -4.68
C ARG A 104 -15.43 17.11 -4.56
N ARG A 105 -16.70 16.79 -4.27
CA ARG A 105 -17.75 17.80 -4.02
C ARG A 105 -17.50 18.64 -2.77
N ARG A 106 -17.01 18.04 -1.66
CA ARG A 106 -16.65 18.80 -0.44
C ARG A 106 -15.42 19.69 -0.63
N LYS A 107 -14.42 19.30 -1.44
CA LYS A 107 -13.28 20.17 -1.79
C LYS A 107 -13.70 21.31 -2.74
N ALA A 108 -14.59 21.06 -3.70
CA ALA A 108 -15.12 22.09 -4.59
C ALA A 108 -16.01 23.11 -3.86
N ALA A 109 -16.85 22.65 -2.91
CA ALA A 109 -17.66 23.52 -2.05
C ALA A 109 -16.78 24.38 -1.11
N ARG A 110 -15.80 23.77 -0.42
CA ARG A 110 -14.83 24.52 0.41
C ARG A 110 -13.98 25.52 -0.37
N ARG A 111 -13.76 25.32 -1.69
CA ARG A 111 -13.05 26.30 -2.54
C ARG A 111 -13.91 27.52 -2.88
N ARG A 112 -15.25 27.39 -2.86
CA ARG A 112 -16.19 28.50 -3.05
C ARG A 112 -16.42 29.31 -1.77
N GLU A 113 -16.28 28.70 -0.61
CA GLU A 113 -16.47 29.33 0.71
C GLU A 113 -15.19 29.88 1.33
N ARG A 114 -14.02 29.74 0.69
CA ARG A 114 -12.81 30.39 1.17
C ARG A 114 -13.05 31.91 1.10
N PRO A 115 -13.09 32.63 2.23
CA PRO A 115 -13.27 34.07 2.21
C PRO A 115 -12.16 34.69 1.36
N PRO A 116 -12.43 35.80 0.64
CA PRO A 116 -11.37 36.54 -0.02
C PRO A 116 -10.32 36.84 1.05
N ILE A 117 -9.10 36.36 0.83
CA ILE A 117 -8.00 36.72 1.70
C ILE A 117 -7.82 38.22 1.53
N ASP A 118 -7.68 38.93 2.63
CA ASP A 118 -7.46 40.37 2.60
C ASP A 118 -6.22 40.66 1.74
N ARG A 119 -6.41 41.43 0.65
CA ARG A 119 -5.35 41.72 -0.33
C ARG A 119 -4.18 42.45 0.33
N GLU A 120 -4.46 43.23 1.36
CA GLU A 120 -3.45 43.92 2.15
C GLU A 120 -2.59 42.91 2.94
N LEU A 121 -3.24 41.90 3.55
CA LEU A 121 -2.54 40.83 4.25
C LEU A 121 -1.72 39.95 3.29
N GLU A 122 -2.24 39.64 2.10
CA GLU A 122 -1.49 38.92 1.07
C GLU A 122 -0.24 39.69 0.64
N ALA A 123 -0.37 40.99 0.40
CA ALA A 123 0.75 41.86 0.05
C ALA A 123 1.80 41.92 1.17
N GLN A 124 1.37 42.00 2.43
CA GLN A 124 2.26 41.98 3.60
C GLN A 124 3.03 40.65 3.69
N VAL A 125 2.35 39.52 3.51
CA VAL A 125 3.00 38.19 3.53
C VAL A 125 3.99 38.05 2.38
N GLU A 126 3.66 38.49 1.17
CA GLU A 126 4.54 38.41 0.01
C GLU A 126 5.78 39.32 0.17
N ALA A 127 5.60 40.50 0.76
CA ALA A 127 6.69 41.39 1.14
C ALA A 127 7.61 40.76 2.20
N GLU A 128 7.04 40.14 3.24
CA GLU A 128 7.77 39.44 4.31
C GLU A 128 8.60 38.26 3.76
N ILE A 129 8.00 37.41 2.91
CA ILE A 129 8.69 36.29 2.26
C ILE A 129 9.84 36.79 1.37
N THR A 130 9.60 37.87 0.64
CA THR A 130 10.63 38.47 -0.23
C THR A 130 11.76 39.06 0.60
N ALA A 131 11.47 39.69 1.74
CA ALA A 131 12.47 40.19 2.67
C ALA A 131 13.31 39.04 3.27
N LEU A 132 12.67 37.94 3.67
CA LEU A 132 13.37 36.73 4.15
C LEU A 132 14.27 36.12 3.06
N ARG A 133 13.80 36.02 1.81
CA ARG A 133 14.60 35.53 0.68
C ARG A 133 15.73 36.46 0.27
N ARG A 134 15.58 37.77 0.51
CA ARG A 134 16.59 38.80 0.20
C ARG A 134 17.53 39.09 1.36
N ARG A 135 17.40 38.42 2.51
CA ARG A 135 18.43 38.47 3.55
C ARG A 135 19.75 38.07 2.90
N PRO A 136 20.75 38.96 2.88
CA PRO A 136 22.01 38.68 2.21
C PRO A 136 22.68 37.48 2.89
N ALA A 137 23.25 36.59 2.07
CA ALA A 137 24.06 35.43 2.44
C ALA A 137 25.40 35.79 3.14
N THR A 138 25.41 36.89 3.90
CA THR A 138 26.58 37.35 4.66
C THR A 138 26.65 36.70 6.06
N GLU A 139 25.60 36.00 6.49
CA GLU A 139 25.74 35.00 7.56
C GLU A 139 26.30 33.71 6.95
N ALA A 140 27.47 33.30 7.43
CA ALA A 140 28.28 32.21 6.89
C ALA A 140 27.46 30.94 6.66
N GLN A 141 27.09 30.68 5.41
CA GLN A 141 26.44 29.45 4.98
C GLN A 141 27.37 28.28 5.28
N ARG A 142 26.92 27.38 6.16
CA ARG A 142 27.67 26.16 6.50
C ARG A 142 27.46 25.15 5.38
N LEU A 143 28.46 24.32 5.10
CA LEU A 143 28.31 23.22 4.15
C LEU A 143 28.18 21.91 4.93
N CYS A 144 27.29 21.03 4.47
CA CYS A 144 27.17 19.70 5.02
C CYS A 144 28.45 18.90 4.74
N SER A 145 29.09 18.38 5.78
CA SER A 145 30.31 17.57 5.65
C SER A 145 30.08 16.18 5.02
N GLN A 146 28.83 15.73 4.95
CA GLN A 146 28.45 14.43 4.38
C GLN A 146 28.12 14.51 2.88
N CYS A 147 27.36 15.52 2.44
CA CYS A 147 26.89 15.60 1.05
C CYS A 147 27.22 16.92 0.33
N GLY A 148 27.80 17.90 1.01
CA GLY A 148 28.17 19.19 0.43
C GLY A 148 27.01 20.19 0.22
N ALA A 149 25.79 19.87 0.65
CA ALA A 149 24.66 20.80 0.55
C ALA A 149 24.87 22.05 1.44
N THR A 150 24.37 23.20 0.99
CA THR A 150 24.32 24.44 1.78
C THR A 150 23.30 24.31 2.91
N LEU A 151 23.70 24.66 4.11
CA LEU A 151 22.90 24.60 5.33
C LEU A 151 22.63 26.00 5.85
N ASP A 152 21.40 26.21 6.32
CA ASP A 152 21.05 27.39 7.09
C ASP A 152 21.64 27.30 8.51
N PRO A 153 21.94 28.44 9.16
CA PRO A 153 22.57 28.47 10.49
C PRO A 153 21.72 27.79 11.59
N ASP A 154 20.39 27.70 11.39
CA ASP A 154 19.45 27.05 12.32
C ASP A 154 19.19 25.56 12.00
N ASP A 155 19.80 25.01 10.93
CA ASP A 155 19.60 23.62 10.54
C ASP A 155 20.25 22.66 11.55
N ARG A 156 19.42 21.82 12.19
CA ARG A 156 19.89 20.72 13.04
C ARG A 156 20.23 19.45 12.25
N PHE A 157 19.69 19.34 11.04
CA PHE A 157 19.87 18.22 10.13
C PHE A 157 19.95 18.73 8.69
N CYS A 158 20.71 18.05 7.85
CA CYS A 158 20.77 18.36 6.43
C CYS A 158 19.48 17.90 5.73
N GLY A 159 18.75 18.82 5.09
CA GLY A 159 17.54 18.50 4.32
C GLY A 159 17.76 17.60 3.09
N GLN A 160 19.00 17.44 2.64
CA GLN A 160 19.34 16.67 1.44
C GLN A 160 19.83 15.25 1.71
N CYS A 161 20.55 15.01 2.82
CA CYS A 161 21.06 13.67 3.17
C CYS A 161 20.63 13.17 4.55
N GLY A 162 19.98 14.01 5.37
CA GLY A 162 19.53 13.66 6.72
C GLY A 162 20.62 13.64 7.79
N ALA A 163 21.88 13.93 7.44
CA ALA A 163 22.97 13.93 8.41
C ALA A 163 22.76 15.01 9.50
N PRO A 164 23.02 14.69 10.79
CA PRO A 164 22.95 15.68 11.86
C PRO A 164 24.04 16.73 11.70
N VAL A 165 23.71 17.99 11.96
CA VAL A 165 24.62 19.14 11.84
C VAL A 165 24.85 19.69 13.25
N ALA A 166 26.11 19.88 13.64
CA ALA A 166 26.44 20.46 14.93
C ALA A 166 26.06 21.95 14.94
N VAL A 167 25.09 22.30 15.79
CA VAL A 167 24.69 23.70 16.03
C VAL A 167 25.67 24.28 17.06
N SER A 168 26.57 25.15 16.62
CA SER A 168 27.26 26.12 17.50
C SER A 168 26.51 27.43 17.53
#